data_AF-A0A376BLI5-F1
#
_entry.id   AF-A0A376BLI5-F1
#
_cell.length_a   1.000
_cell.length_b   1.000
_cell.length_c   1.000
_cell.angle_alpha   90.00
_cell.angle_beta   90.00
_cell.angle_gamma   90.00
#
_symmetry.space_group_name_H-M   'P 1'
#
loop_
_entity.id
_entity.type
_entity.pdbx_description
1 polymer ?
#
loop_
_entity_poly.entity_id
_entity_poly.type
_entity_poly.pdbx_seq_one_letter_code
_entity_poly.pdbx_strand_id
1 'polypeptide(L)'
;MEQQRDLYPHEILQEIISKTESKANASLKMLAILSFLGGGYVGLGYLAYLKVVSGIPAEWGGLAALLGSAVFPICLICILIGGGELATGNMIIMALGKFTRRVRLSKLLRNWVMVSVGNLVGALCVAYFLGHYVGLSEGAAINKTIAIAQSKVNMDFGRAFVSAIACNWLVCMGIWFYFGAKQTSGRILAMWFL
;
A
#
# COMPACT_ATOMS: atom_id res chain seq x y z
N MET A 1 -6.02 -3.21 -35.21
CA MET A 1 -5.53 -3.02 -33.83
C MET A 1 -6.72 -2.60 -32.99
N GLU A 2 -7.35 -3.54 -32.27
CA GLU A 2 -8.41 -3.15 -31.32
C GLU A 2 -7.76 -2.30 -30.23
N GLN A 3 -8.19 -1.05 -30.13
CA GLN A 3 -7.78 -0.16 -29.06
C GLN A 3 -8.30 -0.74 -27.75
N GLN A 4 -7.40 -1.25 -26.92
CA GLN A 4 -7.77 -1.92 -25.67
C GLN A 4 -8.37 -0.89 -24.71
N ARG A 5 -9.70 -0.79 -24.72
CA ARG A 5 -10.47 0.14 -23.88
C ARG A 5 -10.38 -0.22 -22.40
N ASP A 6 -10.54 0.78 -21.55
CA ASP A 6 -10.66 0.57 -20.11
C ASP A 6 -11.95 -0.20 -19.76
N LEU A 7 -11.92 -0.84 -18.59
CA LEU A 7 -12.98 -1.74 -18.14
C LEU A 7 -14.13 -0.98 -17.46
N TYR A 8 -15.36 -1.40 -17.75
CA TYR A 8 -16.54 -0.99 -16.99
C TYR A 8 -16.56 -1.65 -15.61
N PRO A 9 -17.29 -1.09 -14.62
CA PRO A 9 -17.29 -1.60 -13.24
C PRO A 9 -17.58 -3.10 -13.09
N HIS A 10 -18.49 -3.65 -13.90
CA HIS A 10 -18.81 -5.08 -13.86
C HIS A 10 -17.65 -5.96 -14.39
N GLU A 11 -16.89 -5.46 -15.37
CA GLU A 11 -15.70 -6.14 -15.91
C GLU A 11 -14.54 -6.10 -14.91
N ILE A 12 -14.36 -4.97 -14.21
CA ILE A 12 -13.38 -4.85 -13.11
C ILE A 12 -13.67 -5.87 -12.01
N LEU A 13 -14.94 -6.00 -11.63
CA LEU A 13 -15.36 -6.99 -10.64
C LEU A 13 -14.97 -8.41 -11.07
N GLN A 14 -15.25 -8.80 -12.32
CA GLN A 14 -14.87 -10.13 -12.83
C GLN A 14 -13.34 -10.33 -12.86
N GLU A 15 -12.59 -9.30 -13.25
CA GLU A 15 -11.12 -9.32 -13.25
C GLU A 15 -10.54 -9.49 -11.84
N ILE A 16 -11.13 -8.86 -10.83
CA ILE A 16 -10.71 -9.06 -9.44
C ILE A 16 -11.07 -10.46 -8.96
N ILE A 17 -12.30 -10.91 -9.24
CA ILE A 17 -12.80 -12.24 -8.86
C ILE A 17 -11.91 -13.35 -9.44
N SER A 18 -11.46 -13.22 -10.69
CA SER A 18 -10.59 -14.21 -11.34
C SER A 18 -9.22 -14.36 -10.64
N LYS A 19 -8.74 -13.30 -9.97
CA LYS A 19 -7.47 -13.30 -9.21
C LYS A 19 -7.59 -13.85 -7.80
N THR A 20 -8.81 -14.07 -7.30
CA THR A 20 -9.02 -14.48 -5.90
C THR A 20 -8.47 -15.88 -5.61
N GLU A 21 -8.68 -16.82 -6.53
CA GLU A 21 -8.24 -18.21 -6.35
C GLU A 21 -6.71 -18.35 -6.40
N SER A 22 -6.05 -17.62 -7.31
CA SER A 22 -4.58 -17.62 -7.40
C SER A 22 -3.96 -17.04 -6.14
N LYS A 23 -4.47 -15.91 -5.61
CA LYS A 23 -4.01 -15.33 -4.34
C LYS A 23 -4.32 -16.21 -3.13
N ALA A 24 -5.46 -16.88 -3.10
CA ALA A 24 -5.83 -17.79 -2.01
C ALA A 24 -4.93 -19.03 -1.96
N ASN A 25 -4.51 -19.53 -3.13
CA ASN A 25 -3.71 -20.74 -3.28
C ASN A 25 -2.21 -20.50 -3.45
N ALA A 26 -1.76 -19.24 -3.38
CA ALA A 26 -0.35 -18.89 -3.41
C ALA A 26 0.47 -19.72 -2.40
N SER A 27 1.64 -20.18 -2.85
CA SER A 27 2.57 -20.94 -2.01
C SER A 27 3.09 -20.07 -0.88
N LEU A 28 3.41 -20.67 0.27
CA LEU A 28 3.91 -19.91 1.43
C LEU A 28 5.21 -19.16 1.11
N LYS A 29 6.11 -19.79 0.34
CA LYS A 29 7.38 -19.18 -0.07
C LYS A 29 7.16 -17.93 -0.94
N MET A 30 6.28 -18.04 -1.94
CA MET A 30 5.94 -16.91 -2.81
C MET A 30 5.29 -15.78 -2.00
N LEU A 31 4.32 -16.12 -1.14
CA LEU A 31 3.62 -15.14 -0.32
C LEU A 31 4.59 -14.42 0.63
N ALA A 32 5.53 -15.14 1.25
CA ALA A 32 6.54 -14.56 2.13
C ALA A 32 7.46 -13.58 1.40
N ILE A 33 7.98 -13.95 0.22
CA ILE A 33 8.87 -13.08 -0.58
C ILE A 33 8.11 -11.84 -1.05
N LEU A 34 6.93 -12.00 -1.64
CA LEU A 34 6.19 -10.87 -2.19
C LEU A 34 5.62 -9.96 -1.11
N SER A 35 5.25 -10.48 0.07
CA SER A 35 4.81 -9.64 1.19
C SER A 35 5.96 -8.91 1.86
N PHE A 36 7.16 -9.51 1.93
CA PHE A 36 8.37 -8.80 2.32
C PHE A 36 8.65 -7.63 1.38
N LEU A 37 8.62 -7.84 0.06
CA LEU A 37 8.77 -6.77 -0.93
C LEU A 37 7.69 -5.70 -0.80
N GLY A 38 6.42 -6.11 -0.60
CA GLY A 38 5.32 -5.18 -0.37
C GLY A 38 5.56 -4.26 0.82
N GLY A 39 6.04 -4.81 1.94
CA GLY A 39 6.44 -4.03 3.11
C GLY A 39 7.61 -3.10 2.84
N GLY A 40 8.62 -3.59 2.12
CA GLY A 40 9.78 -2.81 1.72
C GLY A 40 9.41 -1.60 0.85
N TYR A 41 8.54 -1.78 -0.15
CA TYR A 41 8.05 -0.69 -0.99
C TYR A 41 7.29 0.37 -0.18
N VAL A 42 6.45 -0.03 0.77
CA VAL A 42 5.79 0.92 1.69
C VAL A 42 6.81 1.66 2.54
N GLY A 43 7.80 0.96 3.10
CA GLY A 43 8.89 1.58 3.87
C GLY A 43 9.68 2.60 3.04
N LEU A 44 10.00 2.28 1.79
CA LEU A 44 10.71 3.17 0.87
C LEU A 44 9.88 4.41 0.54
N GLY A 45 8.59 4.24 0.22
CA GLY A 45 7.68 5.36 -0.01
C GLY A 45 7.56 6.27 1.21
N TYR A 46 7.55 5.70 2.42
CA TYR A 46 7.53 6.48 3.66
C TYR A 46 8.84 7.23 3.92
N LEU A 47 10.00 6.63 3.64
CA LEU A 47 11.29 7.34 3.72
C LEU A 47 11.37 8.50 2.72
N ALA A 48 10.85 8.30 1.50
CA ALA A 48 10.76 9.36 0.50
C ALA A 48 9.86 10.51 0.97
N TYR A 49 8.68 10.19 1.53
CA TYR A 49 7.81 11.17 2.19
C TYR A 49 8.55 11.94 3.28
N LEU A 50 9.21 11.23 4.21
CA LEU A 50 9.95 11.83 5.32
C LEU A 50 11.04 12.78 4.83
N LYS A 51 11.76 12.40 3.77
CA LYS A 51 12.82 13.24 3.21
C LYS A 51 12.27 14.55 2.65
N VAL A 52 11.13 14.52 1.97
CA VAL A 52 10.47 15.71 1.44
C VAL A 52 9.98 16.61 2.57
N VAL A 53 9.21 16.07 3.53
CA VAL A 53 8.61 16.89 4.59
C VAL A 53 9.62 17.44 5.60
N SER A 54 10.79 16.79 5.72
CA SER A 54 11.88 17.25 6.59
C SER A 54 12.82 18.21 5.89
N GLY A 55 12.82 18.25 4.54
CA GLY A 55 13.62 19.19 3.76
C GLY A 55 12.97 20.56 3.57
N ILE A 56 11.68 20.70 3.88
CA ILE A 56 10.91 21.93 3.69
C ILE A 56 10.75 22.66 5.04
N PRO A 57 10.99 23.98 5.10
CA PRO A 57 10.84 24.76 6.34
C PRO A 57 9.42 24.66 6.94
N ALA A 58 9.34 24.76 8.27
CA ALA A 58 8.07 24.57 8.99
C ALA A 58 6.97 25.56 8.61
N GLU A 59 7.35 26.80 8.26
CA GLU A 59 6.44 27.85 7.77
C GLU A 59 5.75 27.47 6.44
N TRP A 60 6.32 26.55 5.65
CA TRP A 60 5.75 26.00 4.42
C TRP A 60 5.07 24.64 4.64
N GLY A 61 4.54 24.39 5.85
CA GLY A 61 3.97 23.09 6.23
C GLY A 61 2.92 22.53 5.28
N GLY A 62 2.08 23.39 4.70
CA GLY A 62 1.09 22.98 3.69
C GLY A 62 1.74 22.45 2.40
N LEU A 63 2.79 23.11 1.91
CA LEU A 63 3.54 22.66 0.74
C LEU A 63 4.31 21.37 1.04
N ALA A 64 4.88 21.26 2.25
CA ALA A 64 5.54 20.04 2.70
C ALA A 64 4.59 18.84 2.68
N ALA A 65 3.38 19.00 3.23
CA ALA A 65 2.37 17.97 3.23
C ALA A 65 1.93 17.58 1.81
N LEU A 66 1.72 18.56 0.92
CA LEU A 66 1.34 18.33 -0.47
C LEU A 66 2.42 17.54 -1.22
N LEU A 67 3.67 18.00 -1.20
CA LEU A 67 4.76 17.36 -1.92
C LEU A 67 5.11 15.99 -1.34
N GLY A 68 5.11 15.85 -0.02
CA GLY A 68 5.30 14.55 0.62
C GLY A 68 4.20 13.56 0.19
N SER A 69 2.94 13.99 0.23
CA SER A 69 1.80 13.16 -0.18
C SER A 69 1.83 12.83 -1.67
N ALA A 70 2.34 13.72 -2.52
CA ALA A 70 2.52 13.47 -3.95
C ALA A 70 3.59 12.41 -4.26
N VAL A 71 4.58 12.21 -3.38
CA VAL A 71 5.63 11.21 -3.57
C VAL A 71 5.25 9.84 -2.98
N PHE A 72 4.42 9.83 -1.93
CA PHE A 72 4.06 8.60 -1.22
C PHE A 72 3.42 7.48 -2.09
N PRO A 73 2.57 7.76 -3.10
CA PRO A 73 1.96 6.74 -3.96
C PRO A 73 2.95 5.87 -4.73
N ILE A 74 4.22 6.25 -4.81
CA ILE A 74 5.27 5.42 -5.44
C ILE A 74 5.32 4.01 -4.85
N CYS A 75 5.01 3.85 -3.56
CA CYS A 75 4.98 2.53 -2.95
C CYS A 75 3.90 1.63 -3.56
N LEU A 76 2.67 2.16 -3.76
CA LEU A 76 1.57 1.40 -4.35
C LEU A 76 1.83 1.09 -5.83
N ILE A 77 2.45 2.03 -6.55
CA ILE A 77 2.90 1.85 -7.93
C ILE A 77 3.90 0.68 -8.02
N CYS A 78 4.93 0.67 -7.17
CA CYS A 78 5.90 -0.43 -7.12
C CYS A 78 5.25 -1.77 -6.75
N ILE A 79 4.26 -1.77 -5.86
CA ILE A 79 3.55 -2.99 -5.45
C ILE A 79 2.74 -3.57 -6.61
N LEU A 80 1.89 -2.77 -7.26
CA LEU A 80 0.96 -3.28 -8.28
C LEU A 80 1.63 -3.52 -9.64
N ILE A 81 2.63 -2.71 -10.02
CA ILE A 81 3.35 -2.86 -11.28
C ILE A 81 4.61 -3.71 -11.12
N GLY A 82 5.44 -3.42 -10.11
CA GLY A 82 6.71 -4.11 -9.87
C GLY A 82 6.56 -5.48 -9.21
N GLY A 83 5.40 -5.77 -8.64
CA GLY A 83 5.10 -7.06 -8.03
C GLY A 83 5.42 -7.07 -6.53
N GLY A 84 4.36 -7.14 -5.74
CA GLY A 84 4.39 -7.30 -4.29
C GLY A 84 3.01 -7.68 -3.79
N GLU A 85 2.95 -8.19 -2.56
CA GLU A 85 1.70 -8.51 -1.89
C GLU A 85 1.51 -7.53 -0.72
N LEU A 86 0.42 -6.78 -0.75
CA LEU A 86 0.09 -5.79 0.28
C LEU A 86 -1.19 -6.20 0.99
N ALA A 87 -1.16 -6.20 2.32
CA ALA A 87 -2.27 -6.70 3.13
C ALA A 87 -3.56 -5.91 2.87
N THR A 88 -3.49 -4.58 2.97
CA THR A 88 -4.60 -3.64 2.69
C THR A 88 -5.13 -3.85 1.28
N GLY A 89 -4.24 -4.04 0.31
CA GLY A 89 -4.65 -4.29 -1.06
C GLY A 89 -5.32 -5.64 -1.29
N ASN A 90 -4.91 -6.67 -0.56
CA ASN A 90 -5.54 -7.98 -0.62
C ASN A 90 -6.89 -8.03 0.10
N MET A 91 -7.23 -7.04 0.94
CA MET A 91 -8.51 -7.03 1.65
C MET A 91 -9.70 -7.03 0.69
N ILE A 92 -9.70 -6.17 -0.34
CA ILE A 92 -10.78 -6.16 -1.35
C ILE A 92 -10.82 -7.46 -2.15
N ILE A 93 -9.67 -7.96 -2.60
CA ILE A 93 -9.59 -9.16 -3.44
C ILE A 93 -10.07 -10.39 -2.66
N MET A 94 -9.52 -10.62 -1.47
CA MET A 94 -9.87 -11.78 -0.66
C MET A 94 -11.31 -11.71 -0.13
N ALA A 95 -11.80 -10.52 0.23
CA ALA A 95 -13.20 -10.33 0.64
C ALA A 95 -14.17 -10.65 -0.50
N LEU A 96 -13.91 -10.18 -1.73
CA LEU A 96 -14.71 -10.54 -2.90
C LEU A 96 -14.66 -12.04 -3.19
N GLY A 97 -13.50 -12.68 -3.04
CA GLY A 97 -13.38 -14.14 -3.15
C GLY A 97 -14.24 -14.88 -2.12
N LYS A 98 -14.35 -14.35 -0.89
CA LYS A 98 -15.21 -14.92 0.15
C LYS A 98 -16.70 -14.70 -0.12
N PHE A 99 -17.09 -13.51 -0.58
CA PHE A 99 -18.49 -13.19 -0.90
C PHE A 99 -19.01 -13.95 -2.12
N THR A 100 -18.14 -14.17 -3.11
CA THR A 100 -18.45 -15.00 -4.30
C THR A 100 -18.26 -16.49 -4.08
N ARG A 101 -17.98 -16.91 -2.83
CA ARG A 101 -17.77 -18.31 -2.42
C ARG A 101 -16.63 -19.05 -3.14
N ARG A 102 -15.71 -18.33 -3.80
CA ARG A 102 -14.50 -18.90 -4.43
C ARG A 102 -13.38 -19.18 -3.42
N VAL A 103 -13.38 -18.47 -2.30
CA VAL A 103 -12.33 -18.57 -1.28
C VAL A 103 -12.93 -18.95 0.08
N ARG A 104 -12.35 -19.96 0.73
CA ARG A 104 -12.69 -20.35 2.11
C ARG A 104 -12.17 -19.30 3.10
N LEU A 105 -12.89 -19.11 4.21
CA LEU A 105 -12.49 -18.14 5.26
C LEU A 105 -11.08 -18.40 5.80
N SER A 106 -10.68 -19.67 5.95
CA SER A 106 -9.33 -20.05 6.38
C SER A 106 -8.23 -19.58 5.43
N LYS A 107 -8.47 -19.59 4.12
CA LYS A 107 -7.52 -19.10 3.12
C LYS A 107 -7.43 -17.58 3.11
N LEU A 108 -8.55 -16.89 3.34
CA LEU A 108 -8.59 -15.44 3.53
C LEU A 108 -7.76 -15.03 4.75
N LEU A 109 -8.02 -15.62 5.92
CA LEU A 109 -7.28 -15.30 7.15
C LEU A 109 -5.79 -15.65 7.02
N ARG A 110 -5.46 -16.80 6.42
CA ARG A 110 -4.07 -17.16 6.11
C ARG A 110 -3.38 -16.08 5.26
N ASN A 111 -4.04 -15.60 4.21
CA ASN A 111 -3.46 -14.57 3.35
C ASN A 111 -3.24 -13.27 4.14
N TRP A 112 -4.26 -12.78 4.84
CA TRP A 112 -4.17 -11.52 5.59
C TRP A 112 -3.08 -11.55 6.65
N VAL A 113 -2.99 -12.62 7.44
CA VAL A 113 -1.98 -12.74 8.50
C VAL A 113 -0.58 -12.83 7.89
N MET A 114 -0.36 -13.74 6.93
CA MET A 114 0.95 -13.94 6.31
C MET A 114 1.45 -12.67 5.62
N VAL A 115 0.58 -12.00 4.86
CA VAL A 115 0.96 -10.78 4.13
C VAL A 115 1.21 -9.63 5.10
N SER A 116 0.41 -9.48 6.16
CA SER A 116 0.63 -8.46 7.18
C SER A 116 1.96 -8.64 7.90
N VAL A 117 2.30 -9.88 8.28
CA VAL A 117 3.58 -10.20 8.92
C VAL A 117 4.75 -9.92 7.97
N GLY A 118 4.66 -10.36 6.71
CA GLY A 118 5.70 -10.07 5.72
C GLY A 118 5.85 -8.58 5.44
N ASN A 119 4.73 -7.83 5.36
CA ASN A 119 4.75 -6.38 5.21
C ASN A 119 5.44 -5.69 6.40
N LEU A 120 5.15 -6.13 7.63
CA LEU A 120 5.81 -5.62 8.83
C LEU A 120 7.31 -5.89 8.79
N VAL A 121 7.73 -7.13 8.49
CA VAL A 121 9.16 -7.48 8.42
C VAL A 121 9.88 -6.68 7.34
N GLY A 122 9.29 -6.54 6.14
CA GLY A 122 9.85 -5.74 5.06
C GLY A 122 10.00 -4.26 5.42
N ALA A 123 8.97 -3.68 6.05
CA ALA A 123 9.00 -2.29 6.50
C ALA A 123 10.05 -2.07 7.60
N LEU A 124 10.17 -3.00 8.56
CA LEU A 124 11.19 -2.94 9.62
C LEU A 124 12.61 -3.07 9.05
N CYS A 125 12.83 -3.93 8.06
CA CYS A 125 14.12 -4.01 7.38
C CYS A 125 14.49 -2.69 6.72
N VAL A 126 13.57 -2.05 5.99
CA VAL A 126 13.83 -0.73 5.39
C VAL A 126 14.06 0.34 6.46
N ALA A 127 13.26 0.37 7.51
CA ALA A 127 13.42 1.32 8.61
C ALA A 127 14.78 1.17 9.30
N TYR A 128 15.24 -0.06 9.56
CA TYR A 128 16.53 -0.30 10.19
C TYR A 128 17.70 -0.02 9.24
N PHE A 129 17.76 -0.67 8.08
CA PHE A 129 18.93 -0.58 7.21
C PHE A 129 19.03 0.78 6.51
N LEU A 130 17.92 1.31 5.98
CA LEU A 130 17.95 2.56 5.24
C LEU A 130 17.62 3.77 6.13
N GLY A 131 16.65 3.63 7.02
CA GLY A 131 16.29 4.70 7.96
C GLY A 131 17.42 4.97 8.96
N HIS A 132 17.78 3.97 9.77
CA HIS A 132 18.73 4.13 10.88
C HIS A 132 20.19 3.94 10.45
N TYR A 133 20.56 2.79 9.89
CA TYR A 133 21.97 2.45 9.61
C TYR A 133 22.59 3.35 8.52
N VAL A 134 21.87 3.59 7.42
CA VAL A 134 22.28 4.59 6.40
C VAL A 134 21.98 6.03 6.86
N GLY A 135 21.04 6.20 7.79
CA GLY A 135 20.72 7.50 8.38
C GLY A 135 19.72 8.35 7.60
N LEU A 136 18.88 7.77 6.73
CA LEU A 136 17.88 8.53 5.96
C LEU A 136 16.76 9.12 6.82
N SER A 137 16.48 8.56 8.00
CA SER A 137 15.53 9.10 8.98
C SER A 137 16.20 9.89 10.11
N GLU A 138 17.52 10.07 10.05
CA GLU A 138 18.31 10.75 11.09
C GLU A 138 18.48 12.25 10.79
N GLY A 139 19.14 12.97 11.70
CA GLY A 139 19.43 14.39 11.53
C GLY A 139 18.17 15.26 11.48
N ALA A 140 17.98 16.05 10.42
CA ALA A 140 16.81 16.91 10.28
C ALA A 140 15.47 16.15 10.25
N ALA A 141 15.48 14.86 9.90
CA ALA A 141 14.28 14.04 9.80
C ALA A 141 13.84 13.38 11.13
N ILE A 142 14.72 13.30 12.15
CA ILE A 142 14.40 12.54 13.37
C ILE A 142 13.27 13.18 14.17
N ASN A 143 13.30 14.50 14.33
CA ASN A 143 12.27 15.23 15.08
C ASN A 143 10.90 15.10 14.42
N LYS A 144 10.85 15.16 13.08
CA LYS A 144 9.63 14.93 12.30
C LYS A 144 9.14 13.50 12.45
N THR A 145 10.05 12.52 12.36
CA THR A 145 9.73 11.09 12.50
C THR A 145 9.14 10.80 13.89
N ILE A 146 9.77 11.28 14.96
CA ILE A 146 9.30 11.12 16.34
C ILE A 146 7.94 11.81 16.52
N ALA A 147 7.77 13.05 16.04
CA ALA A 147 6.51 13.76 16.16
C ALA A 147 5.36 13.03 15.44
N ILE A 148 5.60 12.52 14.23
CA ILE A 148 4.61 11.72 13.51
C ILE A 148 4.29 10.43 14.28
N ALA A 149 5.31 9.71 14.75
CA ALA A 149 5.10 8.49 15.53
C ALA A 149 4.29 8.75 16.81
N GLN A 150 4.62 9.81 17.56
CA GLN A 150 3.88 10.23 18.75
C GLN A 150 2.43 10.58 18.44
N SER A 151 2.17 11.27 17.32
CA SER A 151 0.80 11.58 16.90
C SER A 151 -0.04 10.32 16.60
N LYS A 152 0.60 9.25 16.13
CA LYS A 152 -0.07 7.98 15.80
C LYS A 152 -0.34 7.13 17.03
N VAL A 153 0.62 7.02 17.96
CA VAL A 153 0.45 6.21 19.17
C VAL A 153 -0.47 6.85 20.21
N ASN A 154 -0.59 8.18 20.20
CA ASN A 154 -1.47 8.92 21.11
C ASN A 154 -2.87 9.19 20.53
N MET A 155 -3.17 8.71 19.32
CA MET A 155 -4.50 8.84 18.73
C MET A 155 -5.49 7.92 19.45
N ASP A 156 -6.66 8.43 19.82
CA ASP A 156 -7.70 7.60 20.42
C ASP A 156 -8.21 6.54 19.42
N PHE A 157 -8.71 5.43 19.96
CA PHE A 157 -9.15 4.30 19.16
C PHE A 157 -10.23 4.66 18.13
N GLY A 158 -11.20 5.50 18.50
CA GLY A 158 -12.30 5.89 17.62
C GLY A 158 -11.80 6.64 16.39
N ARG A 159 -10.94 7.65 16.59
CA ARG A 159 -10.31 8.39 15.49
C ARG A 159 -9.40 7.51 14.64
N ALA A 160 -8.61 6.65 15.28
CA ALA A 160 -7.73 5.71 14.57
C ALA A 160 -8.53 4.73 13.70
N PHE A 161 -9.64 4.20 14.22
CA PHE A 161 -10.50 3.27 13.51
C PHE A 161 -11.17 3.91 12.28
N VAL A 162 -11.76 5.09 12.43
CA VAL A 162 -12.38 5.82 11.30
C VAL A 162 -11.33 6.20 10.25
N SER A 163 -10.14 6.66 10.70
CA SER A 163 -9.03 6.96 9.80
C SER A 163 -8.56 5.72 9.03
N ALA A 164 -8.50 4.55 9.67
CA ALA A 164 -8.13 3.29 9.03
C ALA A 164 -9.15 2.85 7.97
N ILE A 165 -10.45 3.05 8.21
CA ILE A 165 -11.50 2.80 7.21
C ILE A 165 -11.29 3.69 5.98
N ALA A 166 -11.13 5.00 6.19
CA ALA A 166 -10.94 5.95 5.08
C ALA A 166 -9.66 5.65 4.29
N CYS A 167 -8.56 5.36 4.98
CA CYS A 167 -7.29 4.98 4.35
C CYS A 167 -7.45 3.73 3.48
N ASN A 168 -8.04 2.66 4.02
CA ASN A 168 -8.17 1.42 3.27
C ASN A 168 -9.19 1.53 2.13
N TRP A 169 -10.20 2.41 2.25
CA TRP A 169 -11.09 2.73 1.14
C TRP A 169 -10.29 3.27 -0.05
N LEU A 170 -9.44 4.28 0.16
CA LEU A 170 -8.61 4.86 -0.91
C LEU A 170 -7.68 3.82 -1.55
N VAL A 171 -7.01 3.00 -0.74
CA VAL A 171 -6.15 1.91 -1.24
C VAL A 171 -6.94 0.92 -2.10
N CYS A 172 -8.13 0.53 -1.65
CA CYS A 172 -8.99 -0.39 -2.40
C CYS A 172 -9.51 0.24 -3.70
N MET A 173 -9.82 1.54 -3.71
CA MET A 173 -10.14 2.27 -4.94
C MET A 173 -8.94 2.32 -5.89
N GLY A 174 -7.72 2.48 -5.37
CA GLY A 174 -6.49 2.47 -6.18
C GLY A 174 -6.33 1.16 -6.94
N ILE A 175 -6.61 0.06 -6.26
CA ILE A 175 -6.57 -1.29 -6.84
C ILE A 175 -7.73 -1.50 -7.83
N TRP A 176 -8.91 -0.99 -7.50
CA TRP A 176 -10.06 -1.05 -8.40
C TRP A 176 -9.77 -0.35 -9.73
N PHE A 177 -9.25 0.88 -9.69
CA PHE A 177 -8.88 1.63 -10.89
C PHE A 177 -7.66 1.05 -11.59
N TYR A 178 -6.70 0.47 -10.86
CA TYR A 178 -5.60 -0.28 -11.46
C TYR A 178 -6.09 -1.42 -12.36
N PHE A 179 -7.08 -2.19 -11.92
CA PHE A 179 -7.70 -3.23 -12.75
C PHE A 179 -8.59 -2.66 -13.86
N GLY A 180 -9.17 -1.47 -13.64
CA GLY A 180 -9.92 -0.71 -14.63
C GLY A 180 -9.10 -0.28 -15.84
N ALA A 181 -7.89 0.22 -15.60
CA ALA A 181 -7.02 0.76 -16.63
C ALA A 181 -6.24 -0.32 -17.38
N LYS A 182 -6.20 -0.22 -18.71
CA LYS A 182 -5.41 -1.13 -19.57
C LYS A 182 -3.99 -0.66 -19.83
N GLN A 183 -3.79 0.66 -19.89
CA GLN A 183 -2.47 1.26 -20.09
C GLN A 183 -1.73 1.43 -18.76
N THR A 184 -0.42 1.18 -18.76
CA THR A 184 0.43 1.36 -17.58
C THR A 184 0.42 2.81 -17.08
N SER A 185 0.40 3.79 -17.99
CA SER A 185 0.28 5.22 -17.65
C SER A 185 -1.02 5.52 -16.87
N GLY A 186 -2.15 5.01 -17.34
CA GLY A 186 -3.45 5.14 -16.68
C GLY A 186 -3.46 4.49 -15.29
N ARG A 187 -2.82 3.32 -15.15
CA ARG A 187 -2.62 2.64 -13.86
C ARG A 187 -1.80 3.48 -12.88
N ILE A 188 -0.70 4.07 -13.34
CA ILE A 188 0.17 4.94 -12.53
C ILE A 188 -0.62 6.17 -12.06
N LEU A 189 -1.32 6.85 -12.97
CA LEU A 189 -2.10 8.04 -12.63
C LEU A 189 -3.23 7.71 -11.65
N ALA A 190 -3.96 6.62 -11.87
CA ALA A 190 -5.02 6.17 -10.98
C ALA A 190 -4.52 5.91 -9.55
N MET A 191 -3.35 5.29 -9.40
CA MET A 191 -2.73 5.07 -8.10
C MET A 191 -2.15 6.34 -7.48
N TRP A 192 -1.71 7.30 -8.30
CA TRP A 192 -1.08 8.53 -7.82
C TRP A 192 -2.09 9.53 -7.25
N PHE A 193 -3.27 9.63 -7.86
CA PHE A 193 -4.33 10.57 -7.45
C PHE A 193 -5.17 10.09 -6.25
N LEU A 194 -5.10 8.81 -5.90
CA LEU A 194 -5.85 8.21 -4.80
C LEU A 194 -4.99 8.03 -3.55
#